data_AF-A0A8B8RBV1-F1
#
_entry.id   AF-A0A8B8RBV1-F1
#
_cell.length_a   1.000
_cell.length_b   1.000
_cell.length_c   1.000
_cell.angle_alpha   90.00
_cell.angle_beta   90.00
_cell.angle_gamma   90.00
#
_symmetry.space_group_name_H-M   'P 1'
#
loop_
_entity.id
_entity.type
_entity.pdbx_description
1 polymer ?
#
loop_
_entity_poly.entity_id
_entity_poly.type
_entity_poly.pdbx_seq_one_letter_code
_entity_poly.pdbx_strand_id
1 'polypeptide(L)'
;MSTFSRHLNGMPPSGTDSQSPYQRLSQRMLDISGDRGVLKDVIREGAGELVTPDASVLVKYSGYLEHMDKPFDSNCFRKTLRLMKLGEDITLWGMELGLLSMRKGELARFLFTPTYAYGTLGCPPLIPPNTTVLFEIELLDFLDSAESDKFCALSAEQQDEFPLQKVLKVAATEREFGNYLFRQNRFYDARVRYKRALVLLHRRSAPSEEQHLVETAKLLVLLNLSFTYLKLERPTTALRYGEQALVIDQKNAKALFRCGQACLLMTEYQKARDFLVRAQKEQPFNHDINNELKKLASYYRDYTDKEKEMCHRMFAPCANGSAVGEN
;
A
#
# COMPACT_ATOMS: atom_id res chain seq x y z
N MET A 1 48.55 6.89 -65.64
CA MET A 1 47.86 8.04 -66.25
C MET A 1 46.46 8.08 -65.66
N SER A 2 46.23 8.87 -64.62
CA SER A 2 45.94 10.31 -64.67
C SER A 2 44.51 10.60 -65.13
N THR A 3 43.67 11.00 -64.14
CA THR A 3 42.56 11.97 -64.25
C THR A 3 41.30 11.52 -65.03
N PHE A 4 40.05 11.86 -64.68
CA PHE A 4 39.52 13.11 -64.16
C PHE A 4 38.28 12.87 -63.27
N SER A 5 38.23 13.65 -62.19
CA SER A 5 37.10 13.87 -61.30
C SER A 5 36.01 14.70 -61.99
N ARG A 6 34.73 14.39 -61.75
CA ARG A 6 33.65 15.39 -61.84
C ARG A 6 32.89 15.41 -60.53
N HIS A 7 33.16 16.49 -59.81
CA HIS A 7 32.41 16.97 -58.67
C HIS A 7 30.92 17.14 -59.02
N LEU A 8 30.06 16.49 -58.26
CA LEU A 8 28.76 17.04 -57.92
C LEU A 8 28.88 17.58 -56.49
N ASN A 9 29.18 18.87 -56.40
CA ASN A 9 29.06 19.66 -55.19
C ASN A 9 27.57 19.72 -54.80
N GLY A 10 27.10 18.75 -54.02
CA GLY A 10 25.96 18.96 -53.16
C GLY A 10 26.44 19.74 -51.94
N MET A 11 26.16 21.04 -51.89
CA MET A 11 26.35 21.82 -50.66
C MET A 11 25.61 21.13 -49.51
N PRO A 12 26.21 20.98 -48.32
CA PRO A 12 25.44 20.62 -47.14
C PRO A 12 24.43 21.75 -46.89
N PRO A 13 23.18 21.45 -46.52
CA PRO A 13 22.22 22.48 -46.16
C PRO A 13 22.80 23.31 -45.01
N SER A 14 23.08 24.57 -45.30
CA SER A 14 23.46 25.60 -44.34
C SER A 14 22.22 26.01 -43.54
N GLY A 15 22.27 25.91 -42.21
CA GLY A 15 21.33 26.60 -41.33
C GLY A 15 20.63 25.71 -40.30
N THR A 16 21.30 25.50 -39.17
CA THR A 16 20.75 25.55 -37.80
C THR A 16 19.43 24.81 -37.53
N ASP A 17 19.55 23.52 -37.20
CA ASP A 17 18.69 22.91 -36.18
C ASP A 17 19.60 22.10 -35.23
N SER A 18 20.61 22.78 -34.67
CA SER A 18 21.67 22.20 -33.82
C SER A 18 21.22 21.97 -32.38
N GLN A 19 19.91 21.97 -32.13
CA GLN A 19 19.38 21.85 -30.78
C GLN A 19 19.08 20.39 -30.44
N SER A 20 19.56 19.95 -29.28
CA SER A 20 19.30 18.61 -28.78
C SER A 20 17.78 18.38 -28.58
N PRO A 21 17.30 17.12 -28.60
CA PRO A 21 15.89 16.82 -28.31
C PRO A 21 15.36 17.46 -27.02
N TYR A 22 16.14 17.42 -25.93
CA TYR A 22 15.75 18.02 -24.65
C TYR A 22 15.81 19.55 -24.70
N GLN A 23 16.73 20.16 -25.44
CA GLN A 23 16.73 21.61 -25.66
C GLN A 23 15.45 22.07 -26.35
N ARG A 24 15.03 21.39 -27.42
CA ARG A 24 13.77 21.70 -28.12
C ARG A 24 12.55 21.46 -27.22
N LEU A 25 12.54 20.37 -26.45
CA LEU A 25 11.48 20.10 -25.49
C LEU A 25 11.40 21.22 -24.44
N SER A 26 12.54 21.63 -23.86
CA SER A 26 12.61 22.61 -22.77
C SER A 26 12.00 23.98 -23.09
N GLN A 27 11.93 24.38 -24.37
CA GLN A 27 11.41 25.68 -24.80
C GLN A 27 9.91 25.83 -24.58
N ARG A 28 9.16 24.73 -24.58
CA ARG A 28 7.70 24.71 -24.38
C ARG A 28 7.27 24.28 -22.98
N MET A 29 8.23 23.90 -22.12
CA MET A 29 7.95 23.43 -20.77
C MET A 29 7.87 24.61 -19.78
N LEU A 30 6.96 24.50 -18.82
CA LEU A 30 6.80 25.42 -17.70
C LEU A 30 7.98 25.29 -16.73
N ASP A 31 8.62 26.39 -16.38
CA ASP A 31 9.62 26.44 -15.31
C ASP A 31 8.93 26.48 -13.94
N ILE A 32 9.10 25.43 -13.14
CA ILE A 32 8.49 25.32 -11.81
C ILE A 32 9.48 25.60 -10.67
N SER A 33 10.78 25.65 -10.95
CA SER A 33 11.80 26.01 -9.96
C SER A 33 12.20 27.49 -10.03
N GLY A 34 11.91 28.17 -11.14
CA GLY A 34 12.19 29.59 -11.36
C GLY A 34 13.62 29.90 -11.83
N ASP A 35 14.48 28.89 -11.84
CA ASP A 35 15.88 28.94 -12.30
C ASP A 35 16.12 28.05 -13.53
N ARG A 36 15.05 27.61 -14.21
CA ARG A 36 15.06 26.66 -15.33
C ARG A 36 15.62 25.26 -14.98
N GLY A 37 15.77 24.96 -13.69
CA GLY A 37 16.30 23.70 -13.20
C GLY A 37 15.32 22.53 -13.26
N VAL A 38 14.03 22.82 -13.06
CA VAL A 38 12.95 21.84 -13.13
C VAL A 38 11.88 22.37 -14.08
N LEU A 39 11.74 21.70 -15.22
CA LEU A 39 10.78 22.06 -16.24
C LEU A 39 9.69 21.00 -16.33
N LYS A 40 8.45 21.42 -16.55
CA LYS A 40 7.26 20.57 -16.56
C LYS A 40 6.46 20.70 -17.86
N ASP A 41 6.01 19.57 -18.38
CA ASP A 41 5.05 19.46 -19.49
C ASP A 41 3.91 18.53 -19.07
N VAL A 42 2.68 19.04 -19.01
CA VAL A 42 1.52 18.23 -18.59
C VAL A 42 1.01 17.46 -19.82
N ILE A 43 1.01 16.14 -19.74
CA ILE A 43 0.48 15.26 -20.79
C ILE A 43 -1.01 15.00 -20.55
N ARG A 44 -1.38 14.81 -19.28
CA ARG A 44 -2.77 14.62 -18.85
C ARG A 44 -2.99 15.34 -17.54
N GLU A 45 -4.00 16.19 -17.53
CA GLU A 45 -4.40 16.92 -16.32
C GLU A 45 -4.88 15.96 -15.22
N GLY A 46 -4.52 16.31 -13.98
CA GLY A 46 -5.11 15.73 -12.79
C GLY A 46 -6.30 16.54 -12.28
N ALA A 47 -6.87 16.10 -11.16
CA ALA A 47 -7.99 16.78 -10.50
C ALA A 47 -7.78 16.87 -8.99
N GLY A 48 -8.55 17.75 -8.35
CA GLY A 48 -8.46 18.01 -6.91
C GLY A 48 -7.29 18.92 -6.56
N GLU A 49 -6.84 18.87 -5.31
CA GLU A 49 -5.80 19.75 -4.79
C GLU A 49 -4.40 19.34 -5.26
N LEU A 50 -3.45 20.27 -5.11
CA LEU A 50 -2.03 19.97 -5.28
C LEU A 50 -1.55 19.05 -4.17
N VAL A 51 -0.50 18.28 -4.44
CA VAL A 51 0.17 17.49 -3.41
C VAL A 51 0.72 18.42 -2.32
N THR A 52 0.41 18.12 -1.07
CA THR A 52 0.93 18.88 0.07
C THR A 52 2.36 18.45 0.42
N PRO A 53 3.16 19.35 1.02
CA PRO A 53 4.42 18.95 1.66
C PRO A 53 4.20 17.81 2.64
N ASP A 54 5.20 16.95 2.80
CA ASP A 54 5.12 15.75 3.64
C ASP A 54 4.03 14.73 3.22
N ALA A 55 3.37 14.87 2.06
CA ALA A 55 2.39 13.88 1.64
C ALA A 55 3.04 12.51 1.35
N SER A 56 2.26 11.45 1.55
CA SER A 56 2.62 10.12 1.08
C SER A 56 2.03 9.90 -0.30
N VAL A 57 2.86 9.81 -1.34
CA VAL A 57 2.45 9.74 -2.75
C VAL A 57 2.52 8.32 -3.31
N LEU A 58 1.61 8.02 -4.22
CA LEU A 58 1.61 6.80 -5.03
C LEU A 58 1.82 7.17 -6.49
N VAL A 59 2.98 6.83 -7.03
CA VAL A 59 3.39 7.30 -8.36
C VAL A 59 3.88 6.15 -9.22
N LYS A 60 3.63 6.25 -10.54
CA LYS A 60 4.43 5.55 -11.54
C LYS A 60 5.41 6.52 -12.15
N TYR A 61 6.60 6.04 -12.48
CA TYR A 61 7.57 6.88 -13.18
C TYR A 61 8.49 6.06 -14.07
N SER A 62 9.05 6.73 -15.07
CA SER A 62 10.17 6.23 -15.88
C SER A 62 11.12 7.39 -16.20
N GLY A 63 12.41 7.18 -15.95
CA GLY A 63 13.49 8.14 -16.18
C GLY A 63 14.32 7.76 -17.40
N TYR A 64 14.63 8.74 -18.25
CA TYR A 64 15.29 8.57 -19.54
C TYR A 64 16.50 9.48 -19.69
N LEU A 65 17.56 8.94 -20.29
CA LEU A 65 18.69 9.73 -20.79
C LEU A 65 18.38 10.20 -22.20
N GLU A 66 18.95 11.34 -22.58
CA GLU A 66 18.77 11.88 -23.92
C GLU A 66 19.25 10.87 -24.98
N HIS A 67 18.50 10.74 -26.06
CA HIS A 67 18.74 9.77 -27.14
C HIS A 67 18.61 8.28 -26.76
N MET A 68 18.12 7.97 -25.55
CA MET A 68 17.85 6.59 -25.14
C MET A 68 16.34 6.32 -25.06
N ASP A 69 15.87 5.34 -25.83
CA ASP A 69 14.46 4.92 -25.80
C ASP A 69 14.11 4.05 -24.58
N LYS A 70 15.13 3.45 -23.95
CA LYS A 70 14.95 2.62 -22.76
C LYS A 70 15.17 3.44 -21.50
N PRO A 71 14.27 3.37 -20.51
CA PRO A 71 14.46 4.09 -19.26
C PRO A 71 15.64 3.50 -18.48
N PHE A 72 16.43 4.36 -17.84
CA PHE A 72 17.50 3.93 -16.93
C PHE A 72 16.94 3.55 -15.54
N ASP A 73 15.79 4.12 -15.16
CA ASP A 73 15.03 3.76 -13.96
C ASP A 73 13.53 3.79 -14.25
N SER A 74 12.78 2.84 -13.72
CA SER A 74 11.32 2.76 -13.86
C SER A 74 10.74 1.91 -12.74
N ASN A 75 9.53 2.24 -12.29
CA ASN A 75 8.78 1.39 -11.36
C ASN A 75 7.54 0.74 -12.01
N CYS A 76 7.30 0.97 -13.31
CA CYS A 76 6.10 0.54 -14.01
C CYS A 76 5.97 -0.99 -14.11
N PHE A 77 7.08 -1.73 -14.01
CA PHE A 77 7.09 -3.20 -14.04
C PHE A 77 6.81 -3.85 -12.67
N ARG A 78 6.72 -3.08 -11.59
CA ARG A 78 6.47 -3.63 -10.25
C ARG A 78 5.02 -4.08 -10.12
N LYS A 79 4.81 -5.28 -9.58
CA LYS A 79 3.47 -5.81 -9.27
C LYS A 79 2.71 -4.94 -8.27
N THR A 80 3.42 -4.35 -7.31
CA THR A 80 2.87 -3.48 -6.28
C THR A 80 3.70 -2.21 -6.19
N LEU A 81 3.02 -1.07 -6.27
CA LEU A 81 3.64 0.24 -6.08
C LEU A 81 3.77 0.53 -4.59
N ARG A 82 4.91 1.12 -4.22
CA ARG A 82 5.18 1.58 -2.86
C ARG A 82 4.59 2.99 -2.68
N LEU A 83 4.01 3.25 -1.52
CA LEU A 83 3.67 4.62 -1.10
C LEU A 83 4.97 5.26 -0.60
N MET A 84 5.35 6.41 -1.16
CA MET A 84 6.61 7.07 -0.85
C MET A 84 6.33 8.40 -0.15
N LYS A 85 7.02 8.66 0.95
CA LYS A 85 6.90 9.89 1.71
C LYS A 85 7.75 11.01 1.09
N LEU A 86 7.14 12.13 0.74
CA LEU A 86 7.88 13.35 0.37
C LEU A 86 8.71 13.84 1.56
N GLY A 87 9.91 14.33 1.30
CA GLY A 87 10.91 14.73 2.29
C GLY A 87 11.73 13.59 2.92
N GLU A 88 11.35 12.32 2.69
CA GLU A 88 12.03 11.16 3.30
C GLU A 88 12.43 10.08 2.28
N ASP A 89 11.47 9.55 1.52
CA ASP A 89 11.69 8.41 0.61
C ASP A 89 12.11 8.83 -0.81
N ILE A 90 11.81 10.06 -1.22
CA ILE A 90 12.10 10.59 -2.55
C ILE A 90 13.37 11.44 -2.46
N THR A 91 14.48 10.93 -2.99
CA THR A 91 15.80 11.57 -2.85
C THR A 91 16.18 12.48 -4.00
N LEU A 92 15.48 12.38 -5.15
CA LEU A 92 15.74 13.21 -6.32
C LEU A 92 14.98 14.54 -6.18
N TRP A 93 15.70 15.63 -5.93
CA TRP A 93 15.11 16.94 -5.63
C TRP A 93 14.16 17.43 -6.72
N GLY A 94 14.53 17.25 -8.00
CA GLY A 94 13.66 17.61 -9.12
C GLY A 94 12.35 16.83 -9.12
N MET A 95 12.37 15.56 -8.72
CA MET A 95 11.17 14.73 -8.61
C MET A 95 10.27 15.20 -7.46
N GLU A 96 10.84 15.56 -6.32
CA GLU A 96 10.09 16.10 -5.19
C GLU A 96 9.38 17.41 -5.53
N LEU A 97 10.10 18.38 -6.12
CA LEU A 97 9.50 19.63 -6.62
C LEU A 97 8.45 19.38 -7.70
N GLY A 98 8.74 18.44 -8.61
CA GLY A 98 7.83 18.00 -9.65
C GLY A 98 6.51 17.52 -9.05
N LEU A 99 6.56 16.62 -8.08
CA LEU A 99 5.37 16.04 -7.43
C LEU A 99 4.54 17.07 -6.65
N LEU A 100 5.17 18.03 -5.98
CA LEU A 100 4.47 19.13 -5.31
C LEU A 100 3.68 20.01 -6.29
N SER A 101 4.06 20.02 -7.56
CA SER A 101 3.33 20.74 -8.61
C SER A 101 2.16 19.94 -9.22
N MET A 102 1.98 18.66 -8.86
CA MET A 102 1.02 17.76 -9.51
C MET A 102 -0.31 17.68 -8.76
N ARG A 103 -1.36 17.30 -9.49
CA ARG A 103 -2.68 16.92 -8.97
C ARG A 103 -2.93 15.43 -9.14
N LYS A 104 -3.84 14.86 -8.35
CA LYS A 104 -4.18 13.43 -8.45
C LYS A 104 -4.64 13.05 -9.86
N GLY A 105 -4.09 11.98 -10.41
CA GLY A 105 -4.37 11.46 -11.76
C GLY A 105 -3.52 12.09 -12.88
N GLU A 106 -2.74 13.12 -12.56
CA GLU A 106 -1.91 13.84 -13.53
C GLU A 106 -0.79 12.95 -14.07
N LEU A 107 -0.55 13.05 -15.38
CA LEU A 107 0.62 12.50 -16.05
C LEU A 107 1.41 13.68 -16.64
N ALA A 108 2.67 13.82 -16.23
CA ALA A 108 3.52 14.91 -16.69
C ALA A 108 4.94 14.43 -16.99
N ARG A 109 5.60 15.13 -17.90
CA ARG A 109 7.03 15.01 -18.17
C ARG A 109 7.79 16.12 -17.47
N PHE A 110 8.96 15.77 -16.96
CA PHE A 110 9.83 16.69 -16.28
C PHE A 110 11.25 16.60 -16.80
N LEU A 111 11.87 17.73 -17.11
CA LEU A 111 13.32 17.81 -17.32
C LEU A 111 13.96 18.31 -16.03
N PHE A 112 14.92 17.55 -15.52
CA PHE A 112 15.72 17.92 -14.36
C PHE A 112 17.15 18.19 -14.81
N THR A 113 17.63 19.42 -14.58
CA THR A 113 19.05 19.74 -14.78
C THR A 113 19.90 18.96 -13.77
N PRO A 114 21.23 18.86 -13.98
CA PRO A 114 22.08 18.06 -13.11
C PRO A 114 21.95 18.42 -11.62
N THR A 115 21.83 19.71 -11.30
CA THR A 115 21.66 20.21 -9.93
C THR A 115 20.43 19.64 -9.22
N TYR A 116 19.34 19.39 -9.97
CA TYR A 116 18.10 18.81 -9.45
C TYR A 116 18.01 17.29 -9.67
N ALA A 117 19.05 16.69 -10.23
CA ALA A 117 19.14 15.27 -10.54
C ALA A 117 20.37 14.62 -9.89
N TYR A 118 21.35 14.18 -10.69
CA TYR A 118 22.51 13.39 -10.24
C TYR A 118 23.81 14.20 -10.15
N GLY A 119 23.73 15.51 -10.31
CA GLY A 119 24.83 16.45 -10.09
C GLY A 119 26.04 16.25 -11.01
N THR A 120 27.17 16.77 -10.54
CA THR A 120 28.46 16.71 -11.24
C THR A 120 29.08 15.33 -11.26
N LEU A 121 28.67 14.44 -10.37
CA LEU A 121 29.19 13.06 -10.29
C LEU A 121 28.39 12.09 -11.16
N GLY A 122 27.11 12.36 -11.42
CA GLY A 122 26.22 11.40 -12.06
C GLY A 122 25.92 10.20 -11.15
N CYS A 123 25.64 9.06 -11.76
CA CYS A 123 25.48 7.76 -11.09
C CYS A 123 26.15 6.66 -11.94
N PRO A 124 27.49 6.54 -11.91
CA PRO A 124 28.20 5.58 -12.75
C PRO A 124 27.84 4.12 -12.43
N PRO A 125 27.81 3.22 -13.43
CA PRO A 125 28.06 3.47 -14.86
C PRO A 125 26.80 3.95 -15.63
N LEU A 126 25.67 4.10 -14.96
CA LEU A 126 24.36 4.30 -15.60
C LEU A 126 24.14 5.74 -16.08
N ILE A 127 24.51 6.72 -15.27
CA ILE A 127 24.23 8.14 -15.52
C ILE A 127 25.56 8.91 -15.52
N PRO A 128 25.94 9.54 -16.63
CA PRO A 128 27.16 10.34 -16.69
C PRO A 128 27.12 11.59 -15.79
N PRO A 129 28.29 12.15 -15.42
CA PRO A 129 28.43 13.50 -14.86
C PRO A 129 27.63 14.56 -15.62
N ASN A 130 27.05 15.53 -14.90
CA ASN A 130 26.39 16.71 -15.49
C ASN A 130 25.27 16.39 -16.50
N THR A 131 24.52 15.31 -16.26
CA THR A 131 23.47 14.87 -17.18
C THR A 131 22.10 15.46 -16.83
N THR A 132 21.42 16.04 -17.82
CA THR A 132 19.98 16.37 -17.73
C THR A 132 19.17 15.11 -18.00
N VAL A 133 18.17 14.85 -17.17
CA VAL A 133 17.33 13.64 -17.27
C VAL A 133 15.88 14.02 -17.48
N LEU A 134 15.16 13.20 -18.26
CA LEU A 134 13.72 13.31 -18.45
C LEU A 134 13.02 12.28 -17.56
N PHE A 135 12.04 12.70 -16.77
CA PHE A 135 11.15 11.78 -16.08
C PHE A 135 9.73 11.95 -16.58
N GLU A 136 9.08 10.85 -16.95
CA GLU A 136 7.63 10.80 -17.10
C GLU A 136 7.04 10.24 -15.80
N ILE A 137 6.15 11.00 -15.16
CA ILE A 137 5.61 10.71 -13.83
C ILE A 137 4.08 10.76 -13.90
N GLU A 138 3.44 9.69 -13.44
CA GLU A 138 2.01 9.59 -13.22
C GLU A 138 1.72 9.60 -11.71
N LEU A 139 1.04 10.64 -11.21
CA LEU A 139 0.59 10.69 -9.83
C LEU A 139 -0.76 9.97 -9.71
N LEU A 140 -0.76 8.77 -9.15
CA LEU A 140 -1.98 7.96 -9.03
C LEU A 140 -2.85 8.44 -7.86
N ASP A 141 -2.22 8.69 -6.72
CA ASP A 141 -2.91 9.18 -5.52
C ASP A 141 -1.91 9.76 -4.51
N PHE A 142 -2.42 10.49 -3.51
CA PHE A 142 -1.64 10.92 -2.36
C PHE A 142 -2.48 10.99 -1.08
N LEU A 143 -1.81 10.91 0.06
CA LEU A 143 -2.40 11.07 1.37
C LEU A 143 -1.66 12.19 2.10
N ASP A 144 -2.38 13.23 2.49
CA ASP A 144 -1.84 14.27 3.37
C ASP A 144 -1.71 13.73 4.80
N SER A 145 -0.54 13.18 5.12
CA SER A 145 -0.27 12.60 6.43
C SER A 145 0.53 13.53 7.35
N ALA A 146 0.73 14.81 6.98
CA ALA A 146 1.64 15.72 7.68
C ALA A 146 1.26 15.93 9.16
N GLU A 147 -0.01 16.24 9.46
CA GLU A 147 -0.48 16.46 10.84
C GLU A 147 -0.30 15.20 11.70
N SER A 148 -0.61 14.03 11.13
CA SER A 148 -0.51 12.74 11.82
C SER A 148 0.94 12.34 12.06
N ASP A 149 1.81 12.45 11.05
CA ASP A 149 3.20 12.06 11.16
C ASP A 149 3.95 12.99 12.14
N LYS A 150 3.69 14.29 12.12
CA LYS A 150 4.20 15.24 13.12
C LYS A 150 3.78 14.85 14.54
N PHE A 151 2.50 14.49 14.72
CA PHE A 151 2.01 14.04 16.02
C PHE A 151 2.69 12.73 16.47
N CYS A 152 2.83 11.75 15.57
CA CYS A 152 3.47 10.47 15.87
C CYS A 152 4.98 10.56 16.12
N ALA A 153 5.66 11.62 15.64
CA ALA A 153 7.08 11.87 15.88
C ALA A 153 7.37 12.44 17.28
N LEU A 154 6.37 13.00 17.96
CA LEU A 154 6.50 13.51 19.33
C LEU A 154 6.78 12.39 20.34
N SER A 155 7.44 12.72 21.45
CA SER A 155 7.61 11.80 22.57
C SER A 155 6.26 11.47 23.22
N ALA A 156 6.20 10.40 24.03
CA ALA A 156 4.96 10.03 24.70
C ALA A 156 4.47 11.15 25.63
N GLU A 157 5.40 11.79 26.34
CA GLU A 157 5.11 12.89 27.26
C GLU A 157 4.53 14.11 26.51
N GLN A 158 5.11 14.44 25.35
CA GLN A 158 4.62 15.53 24.50
C GLN A 158 3.25 15.22 23.89
N GLN A 159 2.98 13.96 23.53
CA GLN A 159 1.66 13.55 23.03
C GLN A 159 0.57 13.71 24.09
N ASP A 160 0.92 13.49 25.36
CA ASP A 160 -0.01 13.54 26.50
C ASP A 160 -0.44 14.98 26.85
N GLU A 161 0.36 15.99 26.48
CA GLU A 161 0.00 17.40 26.64
C GLU A 161 -1.21 17.82 25.77
N PHE A 162 -1.50 17.07 24.70
CA PHE A 162 -2.60 17.40 23.80
C PHE A 162 -3.96 16.95 24.37
N PRO A 163 -5.05 17.71 24.12
CA PRO A 163 -6.39 17.32 24.53
C PRO A 163 -6.84 16.02 23.84
N LEU A 164 -7.72 15.26 24.49
CA LEU A 164 -8.16 13.95 23.98
C LEU A 164 -8.71 14.05 22.56
N GLN A 165 -9.45 15.12 22.26
CA GLN A 165 -10.03 15.32 20.94
C GLN A 165 -9.00 15.41 19.82
N LYS A 166 -7.81 15.97 20.10
CA LYS A 166 -6.72 15.98 19.12
C LYS A 166 -6.23 14.57 18.85
N VAL A 167 -6.05 13.76 19.89
CA VAL A 167 -5.61 12.35 19.76
C VAL A 167 -6.65 11.51 19.03
N LEU A 168 -7.92 11.66 19.37
CA LEU A 168 -9.02 10.98 18.67
C LEU A 168 -9.07 11.36 17.19
N LYS A 169 -8.88 12.64 16.86
CA LYS A 169 -8.79 13.11 15.46
C LYS A 169 -7.63 12.44 14.73
N VAL A 170 -6.42 12.44 15.30
CA VAL A 170 -5.24 11.82 14.69
C VAL A 170 -5.43 10.31 14.52
N ALA A 171 -5.96 9.61 15.52
CA ALA A 171 -6.27 8.18 15.43
C ALA A 171 -7.34 7.88 14.36
N ALA A 172 -8.35 8.74 14.22
CA ALA A 172 -9.35 8.65 13.17
C ALA A 172 -8.73 8.83 11.78
N THR A 173 -7.84 9.81 11.59
CA THR A 173 -7.09 10.02 10.35
C THR A 173 -6.25 8.80 9.99
N GLU A 174 -5.49 8.23 10.94
CA GLU A 174 -4.71 7.01 10.70
C GLU A 174 -5.61 5.82 10.34
N ARG A 175 -6.77 5.69 10.98
CA ARG A 175 -7.77 4.67 10.62
C ARG A 175 -8.30 4.89 9.21
N GLU A 176 -8.53 6.12 8.78
CA GLU A 176 -9.02 6.45 7.44
C GLU A 176 -7.98 6.19 6.35
N PHE A 177 -6.70 6.48 6.62
CA PHE A 177 -5.60 6.05 5.76
C PHE A 177 -5.53 4.52 5.66
N GLY A 178 -5.71 3.83 6.79
CA GLY A 178 -5.85 2.38 6.80
C GLY A 178 -6.99 1.90 5.91
N ASN A 179 -8.17 2.53 5.99
CA ASN A 179 -9.35 2.19 5.17
C ASN A 179 -9.09 2.43 3.67
N TYR A 180 -8.43 3.52 3.34
CA TYR A 180 -8.02 3.83 1.97
C TYR A 180 -7.10 2.73 1.43
N LEU A 181 -6.02 2.41 2.15
CA LEU A 181 -5.06 1.37 1.76
C LEU A 181 -5.71 -0.01 1.66
N PHE A 182 -6.64 -0.31 2.57
CA PHE A 182 -7.38 -1.56 2.57
C PHE A 182 -8.23 -1.72 1.29
N ARG A 183 -8.92 -0.66 0.85
CA ARG A 183 -9.70 -0.67 -0.40
C ARG A 183 -8.83 -0.86 -1.65
N GLN A 184 -7.57 -0.43 -1.59
CA GLN A 184 -6.57 -0.68 -2.63
C GLN A 184 -5.92 -2.07 -2.55
N ASN A 185 -6.45 -2.98 -1.71
CA ASN A 185 -5.88 -4.30 -1.41
C ASN A 185 -4.46 -4.26 -0.81
N ARG A 186 -4.02 -3.11 -0.29
CA ARG A 186 -2.71 -2.93 0.34
C ARG A 186 -2.78 -3.26 1.84
N PHE A 187 -3.08 -4.51 2.15
CA PHE A 187 -3.38 -4.95 3.52
C PHE A 187 -2.19 -4.77 4.48
N TYR A 188 -0.95 -4.92 4.01
CA TYR A 188 0.23 -4.70 4.84
C TYR A 188 0.35 -3.24 5.30
N ASP A 189 0.16 -2.29 4.39
CA ASP A 189 0.25 -0.87 4.68
C ASP A 189 -0.96 -0.41 5.52
N ALA A 190 -2.15 -0.91 5.20
CA ALA A 190 -3.36 -0.67 5.99
C ALA A 190 -3.16 -1.09 7.46
N ARG A 191 -2.58 -2.28 7.68
CA ARG A 191 -2.23 -2.78 9.01
C ARG A 191 -1.28 -1.84 9.76
N VAL A 192 -0.28 -1.25 9.08
CA VAL A 192 0.66 -0.32 9.72
C VAL A 192 -0.10 0.92 10.24
N ARG A 193 -0.96 1.52 9.41
CA ARG A 193 -1.77 2.69 9.79
C ARG A 193 -2.76 2.37 10.92
N TYR A 194 -3.49 1.25 10.85
CA TYR A 194 -4.38 0.85 11.94
C TYR A 194 -3.62 0.58 13.25
N LYS A 195 -2.41 0.02 13.20
CA LYS A 195 -1.59 -0.15 14.41
C LYS A 195 -1.15 1.17 15.01
N ARG A 196 -0.77 2.16 14.20
CA ARG A 196 -0.48 3.52 14.68
C ARG A 196 -1.68 4.09 15.42
N ALA A 197 -2.87 4.05 14.81
CA ALA A 197 -4.11 4.47 15.47
C ALA A 197 -4.35 3.75 16.80
N LEU A 198 -4.14 2.43 16.84
CA LEU A 198 -4.34 1.64 18.05
C LEU A 198 -3.37 2.02 19.18
N VAL A 199 -2.10 2.26 18.86
CA VAL A 199 -1.07 2.69 19.84
C VAL A 199 -1.44 4.03 20.46
N LEU A 200 -1.91 4.99 19.66
CA LEU A 200 -2.37 6.29 20.15
C LEU A 200 -3.54 6.15 21.14
N LEU A 201 -4.46 5.23 20.87
CA LEU A 201 -5.63 5.00 21.72
C LEU A 201 -5.33 4.18 22.99
N HIS A 202 -4.27 3.37 23.01
CA HIS A 202 -3.90 2.56 24.18
C HIS A 202 -3.17 3.36 25.26
N ARG A 203 -2.38 4.36 24.87
CA ARG A 203 -1.55 5.13 25.79
C ARG A 203 -2.35 6.04 26.72
N ARG A 204 -3.58 6.38 26.35
CA ARG A 204 -4.39 7.34 27.09
C ARG A 204 -5.21 6.68 28.20
N SER A 205 -4.93 7.05 29.45
CA SER A 205 -5.89 6.92 30.55
C SER A 205 -6.88 8.09 30.46
N ALA A 206 -8.05 7.85 29.88
CA ALA A 206 -9.10 8.87 29.87
C ALA A 206 -9.80 8.90 31.25
N PRO A 207 -10.26 10.07 31.72
CA PRO A 207 -11.20 10.15 32.83
C PRO A 207 -12.43 9.27 32.55
N SER A 208 -13.09 8.77 33.59
CA SER A 208 -14.24 7.87 33.48
C SER A 208 -15.30 8.33 32.47
N GLU A 209 -15.55 9.64 32.39
CA GLU A 209 -16.54 10.25 31.50
C GLU A 209 -16.16 10.16 30.02
N GLU A 210 -14.88 10.18 29.67
CA GLU A 210 -14.40 10.16 28.28
C GLU A 210 -13.96 8.77 27.80
N GLN A 211 -13.88 7.79 28.71
CA GLN A 211 -13.44 6.43 28.40
C GLN A 211 -14.27 5.80 27.27
N HIS A 212 -15.58 6.08 27.24
CA HIS A 212 -16.47 5.57 26.20
C HIS A 212 -16.10 6.05 24.79
N LEU A 213 -15.56 7.26 24.63
CA LEU A 213 -15.09 7.80 23.34
C LEU A 213 -13.86 7.03 22.85
N VAL A 214 -12.92 6.77 23.76
CA VAL A 214 -11.71 6.00 23.47
C VAL A 214 -12.07 4.56 23.10
N GLU A 215 -12.95 3.90 23.85
CA GLU A 215 -13.36 2.52 23.55
C GLU A 215 -14.15 2.42 22.24
N THR A 216 -14.99 3.41 21.92
CA THR A 216 -15.67 3.48 20.62
C THR A 216 -14.66 3.59 19.47
N ALA A 217 -13.66 4.45 19.60
CA ALA A 217 -12.61 4.59 18.60
C ALA A 217 -11.75 3.31 18.49
N LYS A 218 -11.37 2.69 19.61
CA LYS A 218 -10.62 1.42 19.66
C LYS A 218 -11.38 0.32 18.97
N LEU A 219 -12.68 0.18 19.25
CA LEU A 219 -13.54 -0.85 18.64
C LEU A 219 -13.46 -0.80 17.11
N LEU A 220 -13.58 0.40 16.52
CA LEU A 220 -13.48 0.57 15.06
C LEU A 220 -12.12 0.13 14.51
N VAL A 221 -11.03 0.46 15.19
CA VAL A 221 -9.67 0.09 14.78
C VAL A 221 -9.41 -1.42 14.95
N LEU A 222 -9.85 -2.01 16.05
CA LEU A 222 -9.72 -3.45 16.33
C LEU A 222 -10.48 -4.29 15.30
N LEU A 223 -11.70 -3.88 14.97
CA LEU A 223 -12.50 -4.46 13.90
C LEU A 223 -11.71 -4.45 12.57
N ASN A 224 -11.15 -3.31 12.20
CA ASN A 224 -10.36 -3.18 10.97
C ASN A 224 -9.09 -4.03 10.99
N LEU A 225 -8.37 -4.08 12.12
CA LEU A 225 -7.19 -4.93 12.29
C LEU A 225 -7.52 -6.42 12.16
N SER A 226 -8.57 -6.88 12.84
CA SER A 226 -9.04 -8.28 12.75
C SER A 226 -9.29 -8.66 11.30
N PHE A 227 -10.03 -7.82 10.55
CA PHE A 227 -10.30 -8.09 9.14
C PHE A 227 -9.04 -8.03 8.26
N THR A 228 -8.15 -7.08 8.52
CA THR A 228 -6.89 -6.96 7.79
C THR A 228 -6.01 -8.18 8.00
N TYR A 229 -5.96 -8.74 9.20
CA TYR A 229 -5.20 -9.96 9.46
C TYR A 229 -5.85 -11.22 8.86
N LEU A 230 -7.18 -11.28 8.70
CA LEU A 230 -7.83 -12.31 7.88
C LEU A 230 -7.38 -12.22 6.41
N LYS A 231 -7.34 -11.02 5.84
CA LYS A 231 -6.86 -10.79 4.47
C LYS A 231 -5.37 -11.07 4.28
N LEU A 232 -4.59 -11.01 5.36
CA LEU A 232 -3.17 -11.37 5.38
C LEU A 232 -2.92 -12.84 5.75
N GLU A 233 -3.97 -13.67 5.84
CA GLU A 233 -3.89 -15.10 6.19
C GLU A 233 -3.17 -15.36 7.52
N ARG A 234 -3.40 -14.48 8.51
CA ARG A 234 -2.85 -14.61 9.87
C ARG A 234 -3.99 -14.75 10.89
N PRO A 235 -4.66 -15.91 10.92
CA PRO A 235 -5.91 -16.08 11.64
C PRO A 235 -5.75 -15.97 13.17
N THR A 236 -4.63 -16.42 13.74
CA THR A 236 -4.36 -16.29 15.19
C THR A 236 -4.39 -14.83 15.65
N THR A 237 -3.76 -13.95 14.86
CA THR A 237 -3.73 -12.51 15.16
C THR A 237 -5.08 -11.86 14.89
N ALA A 238 -5.77 -12.29 13.84
CA ALA A 238 -7.13 -11.82 13.53
C ALA A 238 -8.13 -12.14 14.65
N LEU A 239 -8.07 -13.36 15.19
CA LEU A 239 -8.87 -13.80 16.32
C LEU A 239 -8.60 -12.92 17.55
N ARG A 240 -7.33 -12.73 17.92
CA ARG A 240 -6.96 -11.91 19.08
C ARG A 240 -7.53 -10.49 19.01
N TYR A 241 -7.46 -9.83 17.86
CA TYR A 241 -8.04 -8.49 17.71
C TYR A 241 -9.57 -8.52 17.70
N GLY A 242 -10.18 -9.58 17.16
CA GLY A 242 -11.63 -9.78 17.22
C GLY A 242 -12.12 -9.99 18.66
N GLU A 243 -11.42 -10.78 19.46
CA GLU A 243 -11.72 -10.99 20.87
C GLU A 243 -11.54 -9.70 21.69
N GLN A 244 -10.50 -8.91 21.42
CA GLN A 244 -10.35 -7.58 22.02
C GLN A 244 -11.54 -6.66 21.68
N ALA A 245 -12.04 -6.70 20.44
CA ALA A 245 -13.25 -5.98 20.07
C ALA A 245 -14.49 -6.47 20.84
N LEU A 246 -14.59 -7.78 21.12
CA LEU A 246 -15.68 -8.38 21.89
C LEU A 246 -15.61 -8.10 23.39
N VAL A 247 -14.43 -7.76 23.92
CA VAL A 247 -14.29 -7.26 25.29
C VAL A 247 -14.96 -5.88 25.41
N ILE A 248 -14.92 -5.06 24.36
CA ILE A 248 -15.58 -3.75 24.32
C ILE A 248 -17.07 -3.90 24.02
N ASP A 249 -17.42 -4.68 23.00
CA ASP A 249 -18.81 -4.92 22.59
C ASP A 249 -19.03 -6.42 22.32
N GLN A 250 -19.57 -7.10 23.33
CA GLN A 250 -19.78 -8.55 23.31
C GLN A 250 -20.78 -9.02 22.25
N LYS A 251 -21.66 -8.12 21.77
CA LYS A 251 -22.70 -8.39 20.77
C LYS A 251 -22.30 -7.92 19.37
N ASN A 252 -21.06 -7.50 19.18
CA ASN A 252 -20.62 -6.98 17.89
C ASN A 252 -20.62 -8.08 16.81
N ALA A 253 -21.63 -8.09 15.94
CA ALA A 253 -21.79 -9.11 14.91
C ALA A 253 -20.57 -9.21 13.97
N LYS A 254 -19.92 -8.08 13.64
CA LYS A 254 -18.71 -8.07 12.80
C LYS A 254 -17.52 -8.73 13.49
N ALA A 255 -17.32 -8.47 14.78
CA ALA A 255 -16.25 -9.11 15.54
C ALA A 255 -16.50 -10.62 15.67
N LEU A 256 -17.72 -11.03 16.07
CA LEU A 256 -18.12 -12.44 16.17
C LEU A 256 -17.91 -13.17 14.84
N PHE A 257 -18.39 -12.59 13.74
CA PHE A 257 -18.22 -13.16 12.42
C PHE A 257 -16.75 -13.36 12.05
N ARG A 258 -15.91 -12.34 12.26
CA ARG A 258 -14.47 -12.41 11.95
C ARG A 258 -13.71 -13.40 12.84
N CYS A 259 -14.06 -13.50 14.13
CA CYS A 259 -13.52 -14.55 15.01
C CYS A 259 -13.90 -15.94 14.50
N GLY A 260 -15.15 -16.12 14.07
CA GLY A 260 -15.62 -17.36 13.43
C GLY A 260 -14.81 -17.73 12.19
N GLN A 261 -14.57 -16.76 11.29
CA GLN A 261 -13.73 -16.96 10.10
C GLN A 261 -12.28 -17.31 10.47
N ALA A 262 -11.71 -16.65 11.48
CA ALA A 262 -10.36 -16.95 11.95
C ALA A 262 -10.25 -18.37 12.51
N CYS A 263 -11.17 -18.80 13.38
CA CYS A 263 -11.22 -20.16 13.90
C CYS A 263 -11.40 -21.20 12.78
N LEU A 264 -12.21 -20.89 11.75
CA LEU A 264 -12.39 -21.77 10.61
C LEU A 264 -11.08 -21.98 9.84
N LEU A 265 -10.33 -20.91 9.57
CA LEU A 265 -9.00 -20.99 8.94
C LEU A 265 -7.98 -21.77 9.78
N MET A 266 -8.16 -21.82 11.11
CA MET A 266 -7.33 -22.61 12.02
C MET A 266 -7.88 -24.03 12.24
N THR A 267 -8.93 -24.44 11.53
CA THR A 267 -9.62 -25.73 11.69
C THR A 267 -10.22 -25.96 13.10
N GLU A 268 -10.42 -24.89 13.88
CA GLU A 268 -11.05 -24.95 15.19
C GLU A 268 -12.59 -24.90 15.05
N TYR A 269 -13.18 -25.96 14.49
CA TYR A 269 -14.58 -25.98 14.06
C TYR A 269 -15.59 -25.67 15.17
N GLN A 270 -15.36 -26.17 16.39
CA GLN A 270 -16.27 -25.93 17.51
C GLN A 270 -16.28 -24.45 17.92
N LYS A 271 -15.11 -23.83 18.09
CA LYS A 271 -15.01 -22.39 18.39
C LYS A 271 -15.59 -21.54 17.25
N ALA A 272 -15.33 -21.94 15.99
CA ALA A 272 -15.89 -21.27 14.83
C ALA A 272 -17.44 -21.30 14.86
N ARG A 273 -18.03 -22.45 15.21
CA ARG A 273 -19.48 -22.59 15.38
C ARG A 273 -20.02 -21.65 16.45
N ASP A 274 -19.39 -21.64 17.62
CA ASP A 274 -19.85 -20.85 18.78
C ASP A 274 -19.88 -19.35 18.44
N PHE A 275 -18.84 -18.84 17.77
CA PHE A 275 -18.80 -17.45 17.31
C PHE A 275 -19.84 -17.17 16.22
N LEU A 276 -19.96 -18.01 15.20
CA LEU A 276 -20.86 -17.77 14.06
C LEU A 276 -22.35 -17.87 14.45
N VAL A 277 -22.72 -18.79 15.35
CA VAL A 277 -24.10 -18.89 15.87
C VAL A 277 -24.45 -17.65 16.69
N ARG A 278 -23.53 -17.15 17.52
CA ARG A 278 -23.72 -15.87 18.22
C ARG A 278 -23.86 -14.71 17.23
N ALA A 279 -23.05 -14.67 16.17
CA ALA A 279 -23.16 -13.64 15.13
C ALA A 279 -24.54 -13.70 14.43
N GLN A 280 -25.01 -14.90 14.10
CA GLN A 280 -26.32 -15.14 13.50
C GLN A 280 -27.46 -14.71 14.43
N LYS A 281 -27.33 -14.92 15.75
CA LYS A 281 -28.34 -14.46 16.72
C LYS A 281 -28.51 -12.94 16.69
N GLU A 282 -27.41 -12.19 16.57
CA GLU A 282 -27.44 -10.73 16.47
C GLU A 282 -27.89 -10.24 15.09
N GLN A 283 -27.62 -11.01 14.02
CA GLN A 283 -28.03 -10.69 12.65
C GLN A 283 -28.56 -11.92 11.88
N PRO A 284 -29.82 -12.35 12.12
CA PRO A 284 -30.34 -13.62 11.58
C PRO A 284 -30.43 -13.67 10.05
N PHE A 285 -30.68 -12.52 9.42
CA PHE A 285 -30.87 -12.41 7.97
C PHE A 285 -29.59 -12.04 7.21
N ASN A 286 -28.43 -11.99 7.89
CA ASN A 286 -27.16 -11.68 7.24
C ASN A 286 -26.70 -12.86 6.36
N HIS A 287 -26.65 -12.62 5.06
CA HIS A 287 -26.29 -13.66 4.08
C HIS A 287 -24.86 -14.18 4.25
N ASP A 288 -23.90 -13.32 4.60
CA ASP A 288 -22.49 -13.70 4.76
C ASP A 288 -22.31 -14.65 5.95
N ILE A 289 -22.94 -14.34 7.08
CA ILE A 289 -22.90 -15.20 8.29
C ILE A 289 -23.52 -16.57 7.98
N ASN A 290 -24.68 -16.57 7.35
CA ASN A 290 -25.40 -17.80 7.01
C ASN A 290 -24.61 -18.66 6.00
N ASN A 291 -23.94 -18.05 5.02
CA ASN A 291 -23.08 -18.76 4.09
C ASN A 291 -21.84 -19.34 4.77
N GLU A 292 -21.24 -18.61 5.70
CA GLU A 292 -20.07 -19.10 6.45
C GLU A 292 -20.43 -20.28 7.37
N LEU A 293 -21.61 -20.26 7.99
CA LEU A 293 -22.15 -21.42 8.73
C LEU A 293 -22.36 -22.65 7.84
N LYS A 294 -22.83 -22.46 6.60
CA LYS A 294 -22.94 -23.56 5.62
C LYS A 294 -21.57 -24.14 5.26
N LYS A 295 -20.57 -23.28 5.03
CA LYS A 295 -19.18 -23.72 4.78
C LYS A 295 -18.63 -24.52 5.96
N LEU A 296 -18.80 -24.00 7.17
CA LEU A 296 -18.41 -24.69 8.40
C LEU A 296 -19.04 -26.08 8.49
N ALA A 297 -20.34 -26.21 8.22
CA ALA A 297 -21.03 -27.50 8.25
C ALA A 297 -20.47 -28.50 7.22
N SER A 298 -20.10 -28.02 6.03
CA SER A 298 -19.44 -28.85 5.02
C SER A 298 -18.06 -29.31 5.49
N TYR A 299 -17.20 -28.38 5.92
CA TYR A 299 -15.83 -28.70 6.36
C TYR A 299 -15.81 -29.62 7.58
N TYR A 300 -16.73 -29.43 8.52
CA TYR A 300 -16.83 -30.29 9.69
C TYR A 300 -17.23 -31.71 9.31
N ARG A 301 -18.16 -31.89 8.37
CA ARG A 301 -18.53 -33.21 7.85
C ARG A 301 -17.34 -33.91 7.21
N ASP A 302 -16.65 -33.23 6.29
CA ASP A 302 -15.48 -33.78 5.60
C ASP A 302 -14.36 -34.16 6.58
N TYR A 303 -14.16 -33.36 7.63
CA TYR A 303 -13.22 -33.68 8.71
C TYR A 303 -13.62 -34.97 9.44
N THR A 304 -14.89 -35.08 9.87
CA THR A 304 -15.37 -36.28 10.59
C THR A 304 -15.33 -37.54 9.74
N ASP A 305 -15.59 -37.44 8.44
CA ASP A 305 -15.56 -38.58 7.54
C ASP A 305 -14.12 -39.08 7.33
N LYS A 306 -13.15 -38.16 7.18
CA LYS A 306 -11.72 -38.50 7.12
C LYS A 306 -11.21 -39.09 8.43
N GLU A 307 -11.64 -38.57 9.57
CA GLU A 307 -11.28 -39.10 10.88
C GLU A 307 -11.78 -40.54 11.04
N LYS A 308 -13.05 -40.80 10.69
CA LYS A 308 -13.61 -42.16 10.67
C LYS A 308 -12.83 -43.09 9.74
N GLU A 309 -12.51 -42.65 8.54
CA GLU A 309 -11.75 -43.45 7.58
C GLU A 309 -10.33 -43.76 8.09
N MET A 310 -9.66 -42.78 8.70
CA MET A 310 -8.34 -42.97 9.31
C MET A 310 -8.39 -43.97 10.47
N CYS A 311 -9.38 -43.85 11.36
CA CYS A 311 -9.63 -44.81 12.42
C CYS A 311 -9.90 -46.21 11.85
N HIS A 312 -10.76 -46.33 10.85
CA HIS A 312 -11.03 -47.60 10.18
C HIS A 312 -9.76 -48.23 9.58
N ARG A 313 -8.89 -47.44 8.94
CA ARG A 313 -7.61 -47.94 8.40
C ARG A 313 -6.63 -48.35 9.49
N MET A 314 -6.57 -47.61 10.60
CA MET A 314 -5.66 -47.91 11.71
C MET A 314 -6.06 -49.16 12.50
N PHE A 315 -7.36 -49.45 12.59
CA PHE A 315 -7.90 -50.62 13.29
C PHE A 315 -8.36 -51.75 12.35
N ALA A 316 -8.13 -51.61 11.04
CA ALA A 316 -8.29 -52.73 10.11
C ALA A 316 -7.27 -53.82 10.48
N PRO A 317 -7.69 -55.08 10.65
CA PRO A 317 -6.74 -56.16 10.87
C PRO A 317 -5.73 -56.19 9.72
N CYS A 318 -4.44 -56.37 10.01
CA CYS A 318 -3.43 -56.73 9.00
C CYS A 318 -3.78 -58.11 8.41
N ALA A 319 -4.79 -58.17 7.56
CA ALA A 319 -5.14 -59.33 6.77
C ALA A 319 -4.25 -59.34 5.53
N ASN A 320 -2.97 -59.68 5.72
CA ASN A 320 -2.13 -60.25 4.66
C ASN A 320 -0.94 -60.96 5.31
N GLY A 321 -1.19 -62.22 5.64
CA GLY A 321 -0.22 -63.21 6.09
C GLY A 321 -0.86 -64.60 6.15
N SER A 322 -1.76 -64.91 5.20
CA SER A 322 -2.41 -66.21 5.12
C SER A 322 -1.64 -67.12 4.19
N ALA A 323 -1.15 -68.22 4.76
CA ALA A 323 -1.03 -69.55 4.15
C ALA A 323 -0.22 -69.66 2.85
N VAL A 324 1.07 -69.96 3.00
CA VAL A 324 1.77 -70.79 2.00
C VAL A 324 1.42 -72.24 2.33
N GLY A 325 0.96 -72.96 1.30
CA GLY A 325 0.16 -74.17 1.40
C GLY A 325 0.84 -75.39 2.00
N GLU A 326 0.00 -76.22 2.61
CA GLU A 326 0.27 -77.63 2.86
C GLU A 326 0.40 -78.37 1.52
N ASN A 327 1.46 -79.16 1.41
CA ASN A 327 1.62 -80.29 0.50
C ASN A 327 2.20 -81.44 1.33
#